data_AF-A0AAN8QBQ6-F1
#
_entry.id   AF-A0AAN8QBQ6-F1
#
_cell.length_a   1.000
_cell.length_b   1.000
_cell.length_c   1.000
_cell.angle_alpha   90.00
_cell.angle_beta   90.00
_cell.angle_gamma   90.00
#
_symmetry.space_group_name_H-M   'P 1'
#
loop_
_entity.id
_entity.type
_entity.pdbx_description
1 polymer ?
#
loop_
_entity_poly.entity_id
_entity_poly.type
_entity_poly.pdbx_seq_one_letter_code
_entity_poly.pdbx_strand_id
1 'polypeptide(L)'
;MEHREKKKILGNSLTLSNSDVLPLGFRHVATESARVITSTAQTELSEVASCGKTVVTDIVRKLSYVMSDRAANEKLSNHQITEWKDDLLKEYDGEEDRSTIYSFYCMVHVLLGYHSYAVKHLHRIQKELEDKGIKLGRDQTVLYRREIAGVRTVRFISDLLGPVPGEKNGLRERWLAYCRINNTKSLIGSYKDNRFNCLFETSAQVLFHRKDILNFFSGLQTTNLKVKSANLDLMDGKIVAIITSLASVYFKISGPYWDAMTSGHCNYLSLHEYVQPMYQKIMLWVKDPLSILNVNDDSLFEDFPDKRKSVMFLTSMQQPAEMEFFLKCTSGICEGMLECCNNQLSDFLSGGMSRSVEKKKEQLVSGAPLHNLICERHFGMLDASQSRRRNATLH
;
A
#
# COMPACT_ATOMS: atom_id res chain seq x y z
N MET A 1 31.79 6.84 -14.99
CA MET A 1 30.36 6.84 -14.62
C MET A 1 30.25 7.57 -13.29
N GLU A 2 29.88 8.84 -13.30
CA GLU A 2 29.56 9.54 -12.05
C GLU A 2 28.35 8.84 -11.41
N HIS A 3 28.51 8.39 -10.16
CA HIS A 3 27.38 8.00 -9.35
C HIS A 3 26.51 9.25 -9.17
N ARG A 4 25.40 9.35 -9.91
CA ARG A 4 24.33 10.30 -9.57
C ARG A 4 23.89 9.97 -8.14
N GLU A 5 24.28 10.81 -7.18
CA GLU A 5 23.70 10.79 -5.85
C GLU A 5 22.19 10.87 -6.00
N LYS A 6 21.48 9.88 -5.46
CA LYS A 6 20.02 9.91 -5.41
C LYS A 6 19.63 11.04 -4.45
N LYS A 7 19.36 12.23 -5.00
CA LYS A 7 18.76 13.33 -4.23
C LYS A 7 17.43 12.84 -3.66
N LYS A 8 17.31 12.89 -2.34
CA LYS A 8 16.07 12.58 -1.63
C LYS A 8 15.19 13.83 -1.58
N ILE A 9 13.89 13.64 -1.42
CA ILE A 9 12.92 14.74 -1.42
C ILE A 9 12.03 14.55 -0.21
N LEU A 10 11.95 15.57 0.64
CA LEU A 10 10.98 15.65 1.73
C LEU A 10 9.85 16.60 1.34
N GLY A 11 8.67 16.39 1.90
CA GLY A 11 7.55 17.30 1.75
C GLY A 11 6.66 17.22 2.96
N ASN A 12 6.26 18.37 3.49
CA ASN A 12 5.35 18.47 4.62
C ASN A 12 4.04 19.12 4.21
N SER A 13 3.02 18.93 5.04
CA SER A 13 1.71 19.55 4.88
C SER A 13 1.11 19.87 6.24
N LEU A 14 0.29 20.91 6.31
CA LEU A 14 -0.50 21.24 7.49
C LEU A 14 -1.95 20.84 7.28
N THR A 15 -2.53 20.16 8.26
CA THR A 15 -3.97 19.95 8.34
C THR A 15 -4.59 21.06 9.19
N LEU A 16 -5.51 21.81 8.60
CA LEU A 16 -6.19 22.93 9.24
C LEU A 16 -7.39 22.43 10.07
N SER A 17 -7.94 23.30 10.91
CA SER A 17 -9.08 22.96 11.79
C SER A 17 -10.38 22.61 11.04
N ASN A 18 -10.49 23.03 9.78
CA ASN A 18 -11.59 22.66 8.88
C ASN A 18 -11.29 21.39 8.06
N SER A 19 -10.22 20.66 8.40
CA SER A 19 -9.72 19.46 7.71
C SER A 19 -9.11 19.69 6.33
N ASP A 20 -8.95 20.94 5.89
CA ASP A 20 -8.20 21.24 4.67
C ASP A 20 -6.71 20.95 4.86
N VAL A 21 -6.06 20.47 3.79
CA VAL A 21 -4.63 20.15 3.80
C VAL A 21 -3.88 21.18 2.94
N LEU A 22 -3.00 21.95 3.58
CA LEU A 22 -2.12 22.92 2.95
C LEU A 22 -0.73 22.28 2.71
N PRO A 23 -0.31 22.01 1.46
CA PRO A 23 1.04 21.54 1.19
C PRO A 23 2.06 22.66 1.43
N LEU A 24 3.15 22.36 2.15
CA LEU A 24 4.25 23.30 2.39
C LEU A 24 5.37 23.22 1.33
N GLY A 25 5.21 22.34 0.34
CA GLY A 25 6.12 22.17 -0.78
C GLY A 25 7.04 20.97 -0.63
N PHE A 26 8.10 20.96 -1.44
CA PHE A 26 9.09 19.89 -1.50
C PHE A 26 10.50 20.46 -1.34
N ARG A 27 11.34 19.76 -0.58
CA ARG A 27 12.74 20.12 -0.38
C ARG A 27 13.66 18.97 -0.72
N HIS A 28 14.69 19.29 -1.49
CA HIS A 28 15.77 18.34 -1.75
C HIS A 28 16.65 18.22 -0.52
N VAL A 29 16.92 16.98 -0.12
CA VAL A 29 17.83 16.66 0.97
C VAL A 29 18.85 15.62 0.53
N ALA A 30 20.05 15.69 1.12
CA ALA A 30 21.08 14.69 0.88
C ALA A 30 20.71 13.35 1.54
N THR A 31 20.09 13.39 2.72
CA THR A 31 19.72 12.22 3.51
C THR A 31 18.39 12.42 4.23
N GLU A 32 17.61 11.35 4.38
CA GLU A 32 16.41 11.30 5.24
C GLU A 32 16.80 10.81 6.64
N SER A 33 17.54 11.61 7.40
CA SER A 33 17.77 11.33 8.83
C SER A 33 16.74 12.08 9.68
N ALA A 34 16.47 11.60 10.91
CA ALA A 34 15.52 12.25 11.82
C ALA A 34 15.78 13.75 11.97
N ARG A 35 17.04 14.13 12.23
CA ARG A 35 17.46 15.52 12.34
C ARG A 35 17.17 16.33 11.08
N VAL A 36 17.41 15.76 9.90
CA VAL A 36 17.13 16.44 8.63
C VAL A 36 15.62 16.63 8.46
N ILE A 37 14.81 15.63 8.76
CA ILE A 37 13.34 15.72 8.70
C ILE A 37 12.83 16.82 9.63
N THR A 38 13.24 16.81 10.91
CA THR A 38 12.85 17.81 11.89
C THR A 38 13.30 19.22 11.50
N SER A 39 14.57 19.41 11.12
CA SER A 39 15.06 20.73 10.70
C SER A 39 14.36 21.27 9.45
N THR A 40 13.98 20.38 8.53
CA THR A 40 13.20 20.73 7.34
C THR A 40 11.80 21.22 7.75
N ALA A 41 11.10 20.50 8.62
CA ALA A 41 9.80 20.89 9.13
C ALA A 41 9.86 22.23 9.90
N GLN A 42 10.85 22.42 10.76
CA GLN A 42 11.10 23.67 11.49
C GLN A 42 11.31 24.85 10.53
N THR A 43 12.10 24.63 9.47
CA THR A 43 12.39 25.69 8.48
C THR A 43 11.14 26.07 7.70
N GLU A 44 10.35 25.09 7.24
CA GLU A 44 9.10 25.35 6.52
C GLU A 44 8.07 26.06 7.39
N LEU A 45 7.92 25.65 8.65
CA LEU A 45 7.06 26.35 9.62
C LEU A 45 7.53 27.80 9.86
N SER A 46 8.85 28.01 9.93
CA SER A 46 9.44 29.35 10.08
C SER A 46 9.21 30.23 8.84
N GLU A 47 9.28 29.66 7.64
CA GLU A 47 8.99 30.36 6.39
C GLU A 47 7.53 30.78 6.28
N VAL A 48 6.59 29.91 6.69
CA VAL A 48 5.16 30.26 6.82
C VAL A 48 4.97 31.47 7.75
N ALA A 49 5.82 31.59 8.77
CA ALA A 49 5.81 32.69 9.73
C ALA A 49 6.72 33.87 9.40
N SER A 50 7.34 33.92 8.23
CA SER A 50 7.89 35.18 7.70
C SER A 50 6.81 36.27 7.56
N CYS A 51 5.54 35.88 7.67
CA CYS A 51 4.35 36.73 7.85
C CYS A 51 4.15 37.31 9.28
N GLY A 52 4.95 36.91 10.29
CA GLY A 52 4.92 37.45 11.67
C GLY A 52 5.43 36.46 12.73
N LYS A 53 6.32 36.89 13.65
CA LYS A 53 6.95 36.02 14.67
C LYS A 53 5.98 35.30 15.62
N THR A 54 4.82 35.90 15.92
CA THR A 54 3.80 35.28 16.78
C THR A 54 3.10 34.09 16.12
N VAL A 55 3.18 33.98 14.79
CA VAL A 55 2.48 32.96 13.99
C VAL A 55 3.10 31.57 14.18
N VAL A 56 4.44 31.42 14.27
CA VAL A 56 5.05 30.10 14.54
C VAL A 56 4.57 29.56 15.87
N THR A 57 4.67 30.38 16.92
CA THR A 57 4.32 29.95 18.27
C THR A 57 2.85 29.60 18.36
N ASP A 58 1.97 30.36 17.70
CA ASP A 58 0.55 30.01 17.63
C ASP A 58 0.27 28.71 16.87
N ILE A 59 0.99 28.44 15.78
CA ILE A 59 0.89 27.17 15.04
C ILE A 59 1.37 26.01 15.92
N VAL A 60 2.55 26.12 16.52
CA VAL A 60 3.17 25.07 17.34
C VAL A 60 2.34 24.80 18.61
N ARG A 61 1.77 25.84 19.21
CA ARG A 61 0.86 25.73 20.36
C ARG A 61 -0.40 24.93 20.03
N LYS A 62 -0.95 25.14 18.82
CA LYS A 62 -2.13 24.42 18.31
C LYS A 62 -1.82 23.06 17.70
N LEU A 63 -0.54 22.72 17.51
CA LEU A 63 -0.14 21.44 16.97
C LEU A 63 -0.49 20.32 17.96
N SER A 64 -1.56 19.58 17.65
CA SER A 64 -2.06 18.49 18.48
C SER A 64 -1.56 17.12 18.03
N TYR A 65 -1.17 16.94 16.77
CA TYR A 65 -0.66 15.67 16.27
C TYR A 65 0.33 15.83 15.11
N VAL A 66 1.11 14.79 14.86
CA VAL A 66 1.96 14.60 13.68
C VAL A 66 1.61 13.27 13.01
N MET A 67 1.74 13.21 11.69
CA MET A 67 1.53 11.99 10.91
C MET A 67 2.75 11.67 10.06
N SER A 68 3.24 10.43 10.17
CA SER A 68 4.44 9.98 9.46
C SER A 68 4.30 8.56 8.90
N ASP A 69 5.31 8.08 8.16
CA ASP A 69 5.31 6.76 7.52
C ASP A 69 5.78 5.59 8.42
N ARG A 70 5.96 5.83 9.73
CA ARG A 70 6.36 4.82 10.73
C ARG A 70 7.78 4.27 10.54
N ALA A 71 8.58 4.82 9.63
CA ALA A 71 10.00 4.54 9.54
C ALA A 71 10.74 4.94 10.83
N ALA A 72 11.88 4.29 11.12
CA ALA A 72 12.63 4.54 12.34
C ALA A 72 13.06 6.01 12.48
N ASN A 73 13.47 6.64 11.37
CA ASN A 73 13.86 8.05 11.35
C ASN A 73 12.68 8.99 11.58
N GLU A 74 11.49 8.64 11.12
CA GLU A 74 10.28 9.41 11.39
C GLU A 74 9.84 9.31 12.86
N LYS A 75 9.93 8.13 13.46
CA LYS A 75 9.67 7.95 14.90
C LYS A 75 10.57 8.85 15.75
N LEU A 76 11.86 8.91 15.41
CA LEU A 76 12.82 9.76 16.09
C LEU A 76 12.59 11.25 15.79
N SER A 77 12.21 11.59 14.55
CA SER A 77 11.82 12.96 14.17
C SER A 77 10.62 13.45 14.99
N ASN A 78 9.58 12.62 15.18
CA ASN A 78 8.42 12.97 15.99
C ASN A 78 8.82 13.29 17.44
N HIS A 79 9.77 12.55 18.00
CA HIS A 79 10.30 12.85 19.33
C HIS A 79 11.00 14.22 19.37
N GLN A 80 11.84 14.51 18.37
CA GLN A 80 12.54 15.78 18.24
C GLN A 80 11.59 16.98 18.03
N ILE A 81 10.46 16.77 17.35
CA ILE A 81 9.40 17.80 17.19
C ILE A 81 8.72 18.08 18.54
N THR A 82 8.47 17.05 19.35
CA THR A 82 7.91 17.22 20.71
C THR A 82 8.87 17.99 21.60
N GLU A 83 10.16 17.62 21.63
CA GLU A 83 11.19 18.35 22.39
C GLU A 83 11.28 19.82 21.95
N TRP A 84 11.23 20.07 20.64
CA TRP A 84 11.23 21.42 20.09
C TRP A 84 10.00 22.23 20.49
N LYS A 85 8.80 21.63 20.51
CA LYS A 85 7.58 22.29 21.00
C LYS A 85 7.72 22.65 22.48
N ASP A 86 8.18 21.71 23.29
CA ASP A 86 8.39 21.94 24.73
C ASP A 86 9.37 23.08 24.95
N ASP A 87 10.49 23.10 24.21
CA ASP A 87 11.49 24.17 24.26
C ASP A 87 10.91 25.55 23.90
N LEU A 88 10.10 25.64 22.83
CA LEU A 88 9.48 26.89 22.40
C LEU A 88 8.42 27.42 23.39
N LEU A 89 7.74 26.53 24.11
CA LEU A 89 6.65 26.87 25.01
C LEU A 89 7.09 26.97 26.48
N LYS A 90 8.39 26.79 26.78
CA LYS A 90 8.95 26.93 28.14
C LYS A 90 8.64 28.28 28.78
N GLU A 91 8.63 29.35 27.99
CA GLU A 91 8.39 30.73 28.44
C GLU A 91 6.90 31.08 28.61
N TYR A 92 5.98 30.16 28.29
CA TYR A 92 4.54 30.34 28.45
C TYR A 92 4.07 29.65 29.74
N ASP A 93 3.35 30.40 30.59
CA ASP A 93 2.95 30.01 31.96
C ASP A 93 1.70 29.11 32.04
N GLY A 94 1.03 28.80 30.92
CA GLY A 94 -0.19 28.00 30.92
C GLY A 94 0.04 26.50 30.76
N GLU A 95 -0.38 25.67 31.73
CA GLU A 95 -0.43 24.20 31.57
C GLU A 95 -1.29 23.76 30.37
N GLU A 96 -2.30 24.55 29.98
CA GLU A 96 -3.16 24.29 28.82
C GLU A 96 -2.43 24.46 27.48
N ASP A 97 -1.36 25.25 27.42
CA ASP A 97 -0.57 25.50 26.20
C ASP A 97 0.45 24.39 25.93
N ARG A 98 0.81 23.58 26.94
CA ARG A 98 1.74 22.44 26.84
C ARG A 98 1.05 21.13 26.47
N SER A 99 0.14 21.20 25.49
CA SER A 99 -0.59 20.03 25.01
C SER A 99 0.35 19.00 24.39
N THR A 100 0.20 17.72 24.75
CA THR A 100 0.97 16.61 24.17
C THR A 100 0.72 16.51 22.67
N ILE A 101 1.79 16.43 21.86
CA ILE A 101 1.69 16.07 20.44
C ILE A 101 1.47 14.56 20.34
N TYR A 102 0.37 14.16 19.71
CA TYR A 102 0.11 12.76 19.39
C TYR A 102 0.86 12.35 18.13
N SER A 103 1.63 11.28 18.21
CA SER A 103 2.32 10.71 17.05
C SER A 103 1.44 9.65 16.38
N PHE A 104 0.90 9.99 15.22
CA PHE A 104 0.14 9.08 14.37
C PHE A 104 0.96 8.59 13.19
N TYR A 105 0.50 7.48 12.64
CA TYR A 105 1.13 6.84 11.49
C TYR A 105 0.12 6.69 10.36
N CYS A 106 0.56 6.82 9.11
CA CYS A 106 -0.31 6.59 7.98
C CYS A 106 -0.75 5.12 7.96
N MET A 107 -2.05 4.86 8.15
CA MET A 107 -2.59 3.50 8.24
C MET A 107 -2.59 2.78 6.89
N VAL A 108 -2.59 3.52 5.78
CA VAL A 108 -2.48 2.92 4.45
C VAL A 108 -1.10 2.27 4.21
N HIS A 109 -0.04 2.68 4.93
CA HIS A 109 1.28 2.03 4.85
C HIS A 109 1.29 0.59 5.37
N VAL A 110 0.30 0.20 6.18
CA VAL A 110 0.12 -1.20 6.59
C VAL A 110 -0.04 -2.11 5.38
N LEU A 111 -0.65 -1.64 4.29
CA LEU A 111 -0.78 -2.42 3.06
C LEU A 111 0.56 -2.70 2.37
N LEU A 112 1.56 -1.79 2.49
CA LEU A 112 2.93 -2.07 2.05
C LEU A 112 3.59 -3.12 2.93
N GLY A 113 3.30 -3.09 4.24
CA GLY A 113 3.66 -4.15 5.17
C GLY A 113 3.07 -5.49 4.73
N TYR A 114 1.75 -5.57 4.56
CA TYR A 114 1.03 -6.73 4.05
C TYR A 114 1.65 -7.29 2.77
N HIS A 115 1.94 -6.43 1.78
CA HIS A 115 2.66 -6.84 0.58
C HIS A 115 4.00 -7.48 0.93
N SER A 116 4.86 -6.77 1.67
CA SER A 116 6.23 -7.20 1.93
C SER A 116 6.30 -8.53 2.70
N TYR A 117 5.47 -8.68 3.74
CA TYR A 117 5.42 -9.91 4.54
C TYR A 117 4.76 -11.06 3.75
N ALA A 118 3.68 -10.82 3.01
CA ALA A 118 3.07 -11.85 2.16
C ALA A 118 4.05 -12.38 1.12
N VAL A 119 4.79 -11.49 0.45
CA VAL A 119 5.84 -11.81 -0.52
C VAL A 119 6.96 -12.62 0.14
N LYS A 120 7.41 -12.24 1.35
CA LYS A 120 8.42 -12.99 2.10
C LYS A 120 7.99 -14.45 2.33
N HIS A 121 6.75 -14.67 2.75
CA HIS A 121 6.22 -16.03 2.99
C HIS A 121 5.99 -16.82 1.70
N LEU A 122 5.44 -16.20 0.65
CA LEU A 122 5.33 -16.82 -0.67
C LEU A 122 6.69 -17.21 -1.25
N HIS A 123 7.73 -16.39 -1.02
CA HIS A 123 9.08 -16.70 -1.46
C HIS A 123 9.61 -17.97 -0.78
N ARG A 124 9.37 -18.13 0.52
CA ARG A 124 9.71 -19.35 1.26
C ARG A 124 9.00 -20.57 0.68
N ILE A 125 7.70 -20.48 0.42
CA ILE A 125 6.90 -21.56 -0.17
C ILE A 125 7.41 -21.94 -1.57
N GLN A 126 7.73 -20.96 -2.42
CA GLN A 126 8.30 -21.24 -3.74
C GLN A 126 9.69 -21.86 -3.63
N LYS A 127 10.53 -21.37 -2.72
CA LYS A 127 11.87 -21.93 -2.48
C LYS A 127 11.80 -23.40 -2.08
N GLU A 128 10.84 -23.80 -1.25
CA GLU A 128 10.62 -25.21 -0.90
C GLU A 128 10.28 -26.10 -2.12
N LEU A 129 9.64 -25.55 -3.16
CA LEU A 129 9.43 -26.25 -4.42
C LEU A 129 10.72 -26.31 -5.25
N GLU A 130 11.46 -25.20 -5.33
CA GLU A 130 12.73 -25.13 -6.05
C GLU A 130 13.76 -26.11 -5.47
N ASP A 131 13.83 -26.22 -4.14
CA ASP A 131 14.71 -27.16 -3.42
C ASP A 131 14.35 -28.63 -3.70
N LYS A 132 13.09 -28.90 -4.08
CA LYS A 132 12.62 -30.20 -4.58
C LYS A 132 12.80 -30.39 -6.10
N GLY A 133 13.46 -29.44 -6.77
CA GLY A 133 13.67 -29.45 -8.22
C GLY A 133 12.43 -29.08 -9.05
N ILE A 134 11.34 -28.63 -8.42
CA ILE A 134 10.11 -28.25 -9.11
C ILE A 134 10.24 -26.81 -9.63
N LYS A 135 10.10 -26.63 -10.94
CA LYS A 135 10.16 -25.34 -11.62
C LYS A 135 8.76 -24.88 -12.04
N LEU A 136 8.44 -23.61 -11.82
CA LEU A 136 7.11 -23.05 -12.09
C LEU A 136 7.09 -22.25 -13.40
N GLY A 137 6.05 -22.46 -14.21
CA GLY A 137 5.75 -21.67 -15.41
C GLY A 137 6.97 -21.46 -16.31
N ARG A 138 7.31 -20.19 -16.57
CA ARG A 138 8.44 -19.84 -17.42
C ARG A 138 9.79 -20.35 -16.89
N ASP A 139 9.93 -20.58 -15.58
CA ASP A 139 11.21 -20.94 -14.96
C ASP A 139 11.61 -22.40 -15.28
N GLN A 140 10.71 -23.15 -15.93
CA GLN A 140 11.04 -24.37 -16.67
C GLN A 140 11.99 -24.09 -17.86
N THR A 141 12.13 -22.83 -18.28
CA THR A 141 13.04 -22.36 -19.33
C THR A 141 14.27 -21.64 -18.72
N VAL A 142 15.38 -21.56 -19.46
CA VAL A 142 16.70 -21.09 -18.94
C VAL A 142 16.81 -19.55 -18.78
N LEU A 143 15.74 -18.81 -19.05
CA LEU A 143 15.92 -17.44 -19.56
C LEU A 143 15.96 -16.29 -18.53
N TYR A 144 15.73 -16.49 -17.21
CA TYR A 144 15.52 -15.33 -16.30
C TYR A 144 15.98 -15.44 -14.84
N ARG A 145 16.11 -14.26 -14.21
CA ARG A 145 16.30 -14.08 -12.76
C ARG A 145 15.12 -14.64 -11.95
N ARG A 146 15.45 -15.23 -10.81
CA ARG A 146 14.51 -15.77 -9.82
C ARG A 146 13.77 -14.63 -9.11
N GLU A 147 12.45 -14.61 -9.26
CA GLU A 147 11.47 -13.77 -8.55
C GLU A 147 10.28 -14.69 -8.26
N ILE A 148 9.44 -14.33 -7.27
CA ILE A 148 8.21 -15.09 -7.00
C ILE A 148 7.33 -15.08 -8.25
N ALA A 149 7.03 -16.28 -8.75
CA ALA A 149 6.40 -16.45 -10.06
C ALA A 149 5.02 -15.79 -10.15
N GLY A 150 4.18 -15.92 -9.12
CA GLY A 150 2.87 -15.24 -9.06
C GLY A 150 2.99 -13.71 -9.09
N VAL A 151 3.82 -13.13 -8.22
CA VAL A 151 4.04 -11.67 -8.13
C VAL A 151 4.58 -11.11 -9.45
N ARG A 152 5.56 -11.81 -10.04
CA ARG A 152 6.12 -11.48 -11.34
C ARG A 152 5.04 -11.46 -12.42
N THR A 153 4.20 -12.50 -12.47
CA THR A 153 3.16 -12.65 -13.48
C THR A 153 2.20 -11.48 -13.43
N VAL A 154 1.72 -11.13 -12.24
CA VAL A 154 0.83 -9.99 -12.00
C VAL A 154 1.47 -8.69 -12.49
N ARG A 155 2.73 -8.45 -12.13
CA ARG A 155 3.48 -7.27 -12.59
C ARG A 155 3.66 -7.26 -14.11
N PHE A 156 3.98 -8.39 -14.72
CA PHE A 156 4.16 -8.50 -16.17
C PHE A 156 2.88 -8.20 -16.92
N ILE A 157 1.74 -8.74 -16.47
CA ILE A 157 0.44 -8.44 -17.08
C ILE A 157 0.10 -6.96 -16.96
N SER A 158 0.30 -6.35 -15.80
CA SER A 158 0.07 -4.91 -15.66
C SER A 158 1.01 -4.07 -16.54
N ASP A 159 2.30 -4.43 -16.64
CA ASP A 159 3.25 -3.75 -17.53
C ASP A 159 2.87 -3.89 -19.02
N LEU A 160 2.35 -5.04 -19.43
CA LEU A 160 1.99 -5.34 -20.81
C LEU A 160 0.65 -4.73 -21.20
N LEU A 161 -0.34 -4.86 -20.32
CA LEU A 161 -1.75 -4.65 -20.62
C LEU A 161 -2.40 -3.54 -19.81
N GLY A 162 -1.75 -3.00 -18.77
CA GLY A 162 -2.25 -1.90 -17.95
C GLY A 162 -1.96 -0.52 -18.53
N PRO A 163 -2.53 0.55 -17.96
CA PRO A 163 -2.21 1.93 -18.33
C PRO A 163 -0.78 2.26 -17.86
N VAL A 164 0.20 2.25 -18.78
CA VAL A 164 1.59 2.61 -18.47
C VAL A 164 2.00 3.86 -19.25
N PRO A 165 2.57 4.88 -18.59
CA PRO A 165 3.11 6.05 -19.29
C PRO A 165 4.16 5.64 -20.34
N GLY A 166 3.91 5.98 -21.60
CA GLY A 166 4.85 5.78 -22.71
C GLY A 166 4.82 4.40 -23.38
N GLU A 167 3.79 3.58 -23.15
CA GLU A 167 3.46 2.36 -23.93
C GLU A 167 4.64 1.47 -24.36
N LYS A 168 5.59 1.20 -23.45
CA LYS A 168 6.87 0.55 -23.80
C LYS A 168 6.75 -0.81 -24.48
N ASN A 169 5.61 -1.49 -24.34
CA ASN A 169 5.36 -2.80 -24.94
C ASN A 169 4.43 -2.74 -26.17
N GLY A 170 3.76 -1.62 -26.44
CA GLY A 170 2.84 -1.46 -27.58
C GLY A 170 1.61 -2.38 -27.61
N LEU A 171 1.23 -2.99 -26.48
CA LEU A 171 0.13 -3.97 -26.41
C LEU A 171 -1.17 -3.41 -25.83
N ARG A 172 -1.14 -2.28 -25.09
CA ARG A 172 -2.31 -1.76 -24.40
C ARG A 172 -3.46 -1.45 -25.36
N GLU A 173 -3.23 -0.68 -26.42
CA GLU A 173 -4.29 -0.35 -27.38
C GLU A 173 -4.84 -1.59 -28.09
N ARG A 174 -3.99 -2.57 -28.43
CA ARG A 174 -4.43 -3.84 -29.02
C ARG A 174 -5.30 -4.64 -28.05
N TRP A 175 -4.93 -4.66 -26.77
CA TRP A 175 -5.71 -5.29 -25.71
C TRP A 175 -7.05 -4.59 -25.50
N LEU A 176 -7.08 -3.25 -25.50
CA LEU A 176 -8.33 -2.49 -25.43
C LEU A 176 -9.24 -2.77 -26.62
N ALA A 177 -8.69 -2.88 -27.83
CA ALA A 177 -9.43 -3.27 -29.01
C ALA A 177 -9.98 -4.71 -28.89
N TYR A 178 -9.15 -5.66 -28.44
CA TYR A 178 -9.59 -7.04 -28.17
C TYR A 178 -10.76 -7.06 -27.16
N CYS A 179 -10.63 -6.34 -26.05
CA CYS A 179 -11.68 -6.23 -25.03
C CYS A 179 -12.99 -5.68 -25.62
N ARG A 180 -12.94 -4.62 -26.44
CA ARG A 180 -14.13 -4.05 -27.10
C ARG A 180 -14.81 -5.05 -28.02
N ILE A 181 -14.05 -5.78 -28.84
CA ILE A 181 -14.58 -6.80 -29.76
C ILE A 181 -15.27 -7.93 -28.98
N ASN A 182 -14.70 -8.33 -27.84
CA ASN A 182 -15.24 -9.39 -26.98
C ASN A 182 -16.24 -8.88 -25.93
N ASN A 183 -16.78 -7.67 -26.11
CA ASN A 183 -17.75 -7.02 -25.20
C ASN A 183 -17.35 -7.07 -23.72
N THR A 184 -16.05 -6.88 -23.44
CA THR A 184 -15.48 -6.94 -22.10
C THR A 184 -14.76 -5.63 -21.80
N LYS A 185 -14.82 -5.14 -20.56
CA LYS A 185 -14.05 -3.97 -20.13
C LYS A 185 -12.70 -4.40 -19.57
N SER A 186 -11.61 -3.81 -20.07
CA SER A 186 -10.30 -4.01 -19.49
C SER A 186 -10.27 -3.45 -18.06
N LEU A 187 -10.03 -4.32 -17.08
CA LEU A 187 -9.90 -3.96 -15.67
C LEU A 187 -8.44 -3.93 -15.20
N ILE A 188 -7.50 -4.33 -16.06
CA ILE A 188 -6.07 -4.37 -15.72
C ILE A 188 -5.57 -2.95 -15.45
N GLY A 189 -5.22 -2.69 -14.20
CA GLY A 189 -4.68 -1.43 -13.70
C GLY A 189 -3.16 -1.32 -13.83
N SER A 190 -2.64 -0.16 -13.42
CA SER A 190 -1.19 0.10 -13.33
C SER A 190 -0.66 -0.41 -11.99
N TYR A 191 0.34 -1.28 -12.04
CA TYR A 191 1.05 -1.77 -10.86
C TYR A 191 1.84 -0.65 -10.15
N LYS A 192 2.03 0.51 -10.80
CA LYS A 192 2.83 1.63 -10.27
C LYS A 192 2.01 2.71 -9.60
N ASP A 193 0.72 2.82 -9.91
CA ASP A 193 -0.10 3.97 -9.51
C ASP A 193 -0.72 3.75 -8.12
N ASN A 194 -1.16 2.53 -7.79
CA ASN A 194 -1.64 2.15 -6.46
C ASN A 194 -0.60 1.30 -5.73
N ARG A 195 0.54 1.89 -5.34
CA ARG A 195 1.68 1.15 -4.76
C ARG A 195 1.30 0.35 -3.51
N PHE A 196 0.32 0.83 -2.74
CA PHE A 196 -0.14 0.22 -1.49
C PHE A 196 -0.87 -1.11 -1.71
N ASN A 197 -1.83 -1.17 -2.65
CA ASN A 197 -2.69 -2.35 -2.83
C ASN A 197 -2.56 -3.04 -4.19
N CYS A 198 -1.71 -2.55 -5.09
CA CYS A 198 -1.62 -3.01 -6.48
C CYS A 198 -1.43 -4.52 -6.62
N LEU A 199 -0.62 -5.16 -5.78
CA LEU A 199 -0.35 -6.59 -5.87
C LEU A 199 -1.64 -7.40 -5.74
N PHE A 200 -2.42 -7.14 -4.70
CA PHE A 200 -3.64 -7.87 -4.40
C PHE A 200 -4.73 -7.54 -5.43
N GLU A 201 -4.95 -6.25 -5.69
CA GLU A 201 -5.97 -5.79 -6.63
C GLU A 201 -5.69 -6.28 -8.07
N THR A 202 -4.45 -6.15 -8.55
CA THR A 202 -4.08 -6.59 -9.89
C THR A 202 -4.16 -8.11 -10.00
N SER A 203 -3.91 -8.85 -8.91
CA SER A 203 -4.10 -10.32 -8.91
C SER A 203 -5.54 -10.71 -9.21
N ALA A 204 -6.52 -10.02 -8.60
CA ALA A 204 -7.93 -10.23 -8.90
C ALA A 204 -8.29 -9.87 -10.35
N GLN A 205 -7.76 -8.76 -10.86
CA GLN A 205 -7.97 -8.34 -12.26
C GLN A 205 -7.36 -9.34 -13.25
N VAL A 206 -6.15 -9.85 -12.98
CA VAL A 206 -5.47 -10.86 -13.79
C VAL A 206 -6.27 -12.16 -13.82
N LEU A 207 -6.76 -12.60 -12.67
CA LEU A 207 -7.53 -13.83 -12.56
C LEU A 207 -8.86 -13.72 -13.34
N PHE A 208 -9.57 -12.60 -13.21
CA PHE A 208 -10.79 -12.33 -13.97
C PHE A 208 -10.55 -12.34 -15.48
N HIS A 209 -9.48 -11.70 -15.95
CA HIS A 209 -9.13 -11.63 -17.37
C HIS A 209 -8.32 -12.84 -17.87
N ARG A 210 -8.05 -13.87 -17.05
CA ARG A 210 -7.07 -14.92 -17.38
C ARG A 210 -7.33 -15.59 -18.73
N LYS A 211 -8.58 -15.99 -18.98
CA LYS A 211 -8.97 -16.64 -20.25
C LYS A 211 -8.76 -15.70 -21.44
N ASP A 212 -9.19 -14.46 -21.30
CA ASP A 212 -9.06 -13.44 -22.34
C ASP A 212 -7.61 -13.08 -22.63
N ILE A 213 -6.76 -13.01 -21.61
CA ILE A 213 -5.32 -12.76 -21.76
C ILE A 213 -4.65 -13.90 -22.51
N LEU A 214 -4.95 -15.16 -22.16
CA LEU A 214 -4.40 -16.33 -22.85
C LEU A 214 -4.81 -16.36 -24.32
N ASN A 215 -6.09 -16.09 -24.62
CA ASN A 215 -6.61 -16.00 -25.98
C ASN A 215 -5.99 -14.83 -26.77
N PHE A 216 -5.84 -13.68 -26.11
CA PHE A 216 -5.19 -12.53 -26.73
C PHE A 216 -3.73 -12.83 -27.07
N PHE A 217 -2.97 -13.42 -26.14
CA PHE A 217 -1.57 -13.76 -26.36
C PHE A 217 -1.35 -14.86 -27.40
N SER A 218 -2.23 -15.85 -27.49
CA SER A 218 -2.12 -16.90 -28.52
C SER A 218 -2.30 -16.36 -29.93
N GLY A 219 -3.08 -15.29 -30.10
CA GLY A 219 -3.25 -14.58 -31.38
C GLY A 219 -2.07 -13.67 -31.76
N LEU A 220 -1.10 -13.43 -30.87
CA LEU A 220 0.03 -12.54 -31.14
C LEU A 220 1.22 -13.30 -31.71
N GLN A 221 1.60 -12.98 -32.95
CA GLN A 221 2.95 -13.29 -33.43
C GLN A 221 3.93 -12.28 -32.81
N THR A 222 4.65 -12.69 -31.75
CA THR A 222 5.59 -11.82 -31.06
C THR A 222 6.86 -12.53 -30.60
N THR A 223 7.99 -11.83 -30.72
CA THR A 223 9.27 -12.20 -30.10
C THR A 223 9.40 -11.66 -28.67
N ASN A 224 8.39 -10.91 -28.19
CA ASN A 224 8.41 -10.32 -26.85
C ASN A 224 8.45 -11.40 -25.78
N LEU A 225 9.62 -11.54 -25.18
CA LEU A 225 9.93 -12.48 -24.12
C LEU A 225 9.06 -12.34 -22.87
N LYS A 226 8.59 -11.12 -22.56
CA LYS A 226 7.68 -10.87 -21.43
C LYS A 226 6.29 -11.45 -21.70
N VAL A 227 5.79 -11.36 -22.94
CA VAL A 227 4.53 -12.00 -23.34
C VAL A 227 4.63 -13.51 -23.23
N LYS A 228 5.69 -14.10 -23.79
CA LYS A 228 5.93 -15.55 -23.69
C LYS A 228 6.03 -16.02 -22.25
N SER A 229 6.74 -15.28 -21.41
CA SER A 229 6.87 -15.55 -19.97
C SER A 229 5.52 -15.52 -19.27
N ALA A 230 4.74 -14.46 -19.47
CA ALA A 230 3.43 -14.31 -18.84
C ALA A 230 2.44 -15.38 -19.31
N ASN A 231 2.50 -15.79 -20.57
CA ASN A 231 1.67 -16.87 -21.10
C ASN A 231 1.99 -18.21 -20.44
N LEU A 232 3.28 -18.59 -20.36
CA LEU A 232 3.70 -19.81 -19.65
C LEU A 232 3.30 -19.76 -18.17
N ASP A 233 3.47 -18.62 -17.52
CA ASP A 233 3.12 -18.46 -16.12
C ASP A 233 1.60 -18.58 -15.88
N LEU A 234 0.75 -18.02 -16.75
CA LEU A 234 -0.71 -18.11 -16.63
C LEU A 234 -1.29 -19.49 -16.96
N MET A 235 -0.53 -20.34 -17.67
CA MET A 235 -0.89 -21.73 -17.94
C MET A 235 -0.53 -22.68 -16.79
N ASP A 236 0.38 -22.28 -15.90
CA ASP A 236 0.80 -23.08 -14.76
C ASP A 236 -0.22 -23.00 -13.61
N GLY A 237 -0.77 -24.15 -13.21
CA GLY A 237 -1.80 -24.22 -12.18
C GLY A 237 -1.33 -23.72 -10.80
N LYS A 238 -0.05 -23.91 -10.44
CA LYS A 238 0.50 -23.51 -9.14
C LYS A 238 0.71 -22.01 -9.09
N ILE A 239 1.12 -21.40 -10.20
CA ILE A 239 1.17 -19.93 -10.31
C ILE A 239 -0.24 -19.34 -10.23
N VAL A 240 -1.20 -19.95 -10.92
CA VAL A 240 -2.61 -19.53 -10.83
C VAL A 240 -3.13 -19.65 -9.40
N ALA A 241 -2.78 -20.72 -8.67
CA ALA A 241 -3.12 -20.85 -7.26
C ALA A 241 -2.54 -19.71 -6.39
N ILE A 242 -1.28 -19.29 -6.62
CA ILE A 242 -0.69 -18.12 -5.92
C ILE A 242 -1.49 -16.85 -6.24
N ILE A 243 -1.83 -16.62 -7.51
CA ILE A 243 -2.61 -15.45 -7.95
C ILE A 243 -4.00 -15.49 -7.33
N THR A 244 -4.65 -16.65 -7.28
CA THR A 244 -5.94 -16.84 -6.61
C THR A 244 -5.85 -16.51 -5.13
N SER A 245 -4.83 -16.98 -4.40
CA SER A 245 -4.64 -16.63 -2.98
C SER A 245 -4.52 -15.11 -2.77
N LEU A 246 -3.73 -14.43 -3.61
CA LEU A 246 -3.59 -12.96 -3.56
C LEU A 246 -4.91 -12.24 -3.88
N ALA A 247 -5.66 -12.74 -4.87
CA ALA A 247 -6.96 -12.20 -5.26
C ALA A 247 -8.02 -12.41 -4.17
N SER A 248 -8.05 -13.56 -3.50
CA SER A 248 -8.98 -13.80 -2.39
C SER A 248 -8.71 -12.84 -1.23
N VAL A 249 -7.43 -12.62 -0.92
CA VAL A 249 -6.99 -11.66 0.10
C VAL A 249 -7.35 -10.22 -0.27
N TYR A 250 -7.31 -9.84 -1.56
CA TYR A 250 -7.80 -8.52 -1.99
C TYR A 250 -9.24 -8.28 -1.56
N PHE A 251 -10.12 -9.22 -1.89
CA PHE A 251 -11.54 -9.06 -1.61
C PHE A 251 -11.91 -9.22 -0.13
N LYS A 252 -11.13 -10.00 0.62
CA LYS A 252 -11.44 -10.32 2.02
C LYS A 252 -10.70 -9.44 3.04
N ILE A 253 -9.55 -8.88 2.68
CA ILE A 253 -8.69 -8.12 3.60
C ILE A 253 -8.28 -6.77 3.02
N SER A 254 -7.43 -6.77 2.00
CA SER A 254 -6.70 -5.55 1.65
C SER A 254 -7.56 -4.49 0.96
N GLY A 255 -8.56 -4.91 0.18
CA GLY A 255 -9.58 -4.05 -0.41
C GLY A 255 -10.48 -3.41 0.66
N PRO A 256 -11.17 -4.20 1.51
CA PRO A 256 -11.94 -3.66 2.63
C PRO A 256 -11.13 -2.74 3.53
N TYR A 257 -9.87 -3.09 3.83
CA TYR A 257 -8.98 -2.23 4.61
C TYR A 257 -8.67 -0.90 3.92
N TRP A 258 -8.37 -0.94 2.62
CA TRP A 258 -8.18 0.28 1.83
C TRP A 258 -9.42 1.17 1.89
N ASP A 259 -10.61 0.60 1.71
CA ASP A 259 -11.86 1.35 1.73
C ASP A 259 -12.11 1.97 3.12
N ALA A 260 -11.89 1.21 4.19
CA ALA A 260 -12.01 1.71 5.56
C ALA A 260 -11.08 2.91 5.81
N MET A 261 -9.79 2.77 5.49
CA MET A 261 -8.79 3.81 5.76
C MET A 261 -8.96 5.07 4.90
N THR A 262 -9.60 4.96 3.73
CA THR A 262 -9.73 6.08 2.76
C THR A 262 -11.13 6.71 2.71
N SER A 263 -12.11 6.12 3.39
CA SER A 263 -13.50 6.57 3.43
C SER A 263 -13.73 7.91 4.15
N GLY A 264 -12.86 8.24 5.13
CA GLY A 264 -13.09 9.33 6.08
C GLY A 264 -14.08 9.01 7.20
N HIS A 265 -14.67 7.80 7.25
CA HIS A 265 -15.62 7.41 8.30
C HIS A 265 -14.94 6.85 9.56
N CYS A 266 -13.71 6.35 9.45
CA CYS A 266 -12.96 5.83 10.59
C CYS A 266 -12.13 6.95 11.27
N ASN A 267 -12.09 6.93 12.61
CA ASN A 267 -11.18 7.76 13.40
C ASN A 267 -9.97 6.93 13.86
N TYR A 268 -8.81 7.57 14.00
CA TYR A 268 -7.58 6.92 14.46
C TYR A 268 -7.73 6.19 15.80
N LEU A 269 -8.45 6.78 16.75
CA LEU A 269 -8.61 6.23 18.10
C LEU A 269 -9.59 5.04 18.14
N SER A 270 -10.56 5.00 17.23
CA SER A 270 -11.50 3.88 17.09
C SER A 270 -10.98 2.76 16.19
N LEU A 271 -9.76 2.87 15.64
CA LEU A 271 -9.19 1.84 14.76
C LEU A 271 -9.14 0.45 15.40
N HIS A 272 -9.07 0.36 16.73
CA HIS A 272 -9.10 -0.92 17.44
C HIS A 272 -10.39 -1.73 17.16
N GLU A 273 -11.52 -1.07 16.91
CA GLU A 273 -12.81 -1.68 16.56
C GLU A 273 -12.76 -2.39 15.21
N TYR A 274 -11.92 -1.92 14.29
CA TYR A 274 -11.74 -2.51 12.96
C TYR A 274 -10.56 -3.48 12.93
N VAL A 275 -9.43 -3.08 13.53
CA VAL A 275 -8.18 -3.85 13.47
C VAL A 275 -8.29 -5.17 14.21
N GLN A 276 -8.95 -5.20 15.38
CA GLN A 276 -9.04 -6.42 16.19
C GLN A 276 -9.88 -7.52 15.51
N PRO A 277 -11.10 -7.27 14.98
CA PRO A 277 -11.84 -8.26 14.20
C PRO A 277 -11.09 -8.71 12.95
N MET A 278 -10.43 -7.79 12.24
CA MET A 278 -9.59 -8.14 11.10
C MET A 278 -8.50 -9.12 11.49
N TYR A 279 -7.76 -8.84 12.56
CA TYR A 279 -6.71 -9.72 13.07
C TYR A 279 -7.25 -11.12 13.39
N GLN A 280 -8.42 -11.21 14.02
CA GLN A 280 -9.09 -12.48 14.33
C GLN A 280 -9.48 -13.27 13.08
N LYS A 281 -10.01 -12.60 12.06
CA LYS A 281 -10.33 -13.23 10.77
C LYS A 281 -9.08 -13.74 10.06
N ILE A 282 -7.99 -12.98 10.06
CA ILE A 282 -6.72 -13.44 9.48
C ILE A 282 -6.19 -14.67 10.25
N MET A 283 -6.28 -14.70 11.58
CA MET A 283 -5.92 -15.89 12.37
C MET A 283 -6.77 -17.11 12.02
N LEU A 284 -8.06 -16.92 11.75
CA LEU A 284 -8.94 -17.99 11.27
C LEU A 284 -8.43 -18.53 9.92
N TRP A 285 -8.12 -17.66 8.96
CA TRP A 285 -7.64 -18.08 7.63
C TRP A 285 -6.23 -18.67 7.62
N VAL A 286 -5.40 -18.43 8.64
CA VAL A 286 -4.16 -19.21 8.83
C VAL A 286 -4.49 -20.67 9.16
N LYS A 287 -5.46 -20.90 10.05
CA LYS A 287 -5.84 -22.24 10.53
C LYS A 287 -6.74 -23.00 9.56
N ASP A 288 -7.67 -22.29 8.94
CA ASP A 288 -8.60 -22.79 7.94
C ASP A 288 -8.58 -21.88 6.69
N PRO A 289 -7.54 -22.02 5.85
CA PRO A 289 -7.39 -21.22 4.63
C PRO A 289 -8.48 -21.49 3.59
N LEU A 290 -9.24 -22.59 3.70
CA LEU A 290 -10.34 -22.88 2.79
C LEU A 290 -11.51 -21.91 2.99
N SER A 291 -11.79 -21.55 4.25
CA SER A 291 -12.89 -20.64 4.60
C SER A 291 -12.79 -19.25 3.96
N ILE A 292 -11.61 -18.83 3.46
CA ILE A 292 -11.46 -17.56 2.73
C ILE A 292 -12.31 -17.52 1.46
N LEU A 293 -12.58 -18.69 0.85
CA LEU A 293 -13.40 -18.83 -0.35
C LEU A 293 -14.90 -18.81 -0.06
N ASN A 294 -15.31 -18.73 1.21
CA ASN A 294 -16.72 -18.65 1.56
C ASN A 294 -17.31 -17.33 1.06
N VAL A 295 -18.14 -17.41 0.01
CA VAL A 295 -18.83 -16.27 -0.60
C VAL A 295 -19.87 -15.64 0.32
N ASN A 296 -20.37 -16.39 1.30
CA ASN A 296 -21.39 -15.94 2.26
C ASN A 296 -20.78 -15.36 3.55
N ASP A 297 -19.46 -15.48 3.76
CA ASP A 297 -18.83 -14.89 4.94
C ASP A 297 -18.88 -13.37 4.86
N ASP A 298 -19.40 -12.74 5.93
CA ASP A 298 -19.72 -11.32 6.06
C ASP A 298 -18.50 -10.40 5.88
N SER A 299 -18.78 -9.12 5.66
CA SER A 299 -17.74 -8.14 5.31
C SER A 299 -16.77 -8.07 6.46
N LEU A 300 -15.49 -7.87 6.18
CA LEU A 300 -14.51 -7.61 7.24
C LEU A 300 -14.95 -6.42 8.11
N PHE A 301 -15.64 -5.46 7.49
CA PHE A 301 -16.18 -4.26 8.10
C PHE A 301 -17.59 -4.00 7.56
N GLU A 302 -18.59 -3.91 8.44
CA GLU A 302 -20.00 -3.73 8.06
C GLU A 302 -20.29 -2.34 7.47
N ASP A 303 -19.54 -1.32 7.91
CA ASP A 303 -19.77 0.09 7.57
C ASP A 303 -19.35 0.48 6.15
N PHE A 304 -18.72 -0.41 5.38
CA PHE A 304 -18.09 -0.08 4.10
C PHE A 304 -18.76 -0.74 2.89
N PRO A 305 -18.77 -0.08 1.72
CA PRO A 305 -19.42 -0.61 0.52
C PRO A 305 -18.92 -2.01 0.15
N ASP A 306 -19.88 -2.92 -0.01
CA ASP A 306 -19.58 -4.30 -0.33
C ASP A 306 -19.23 -4.50 -1.81
N LYS A 307 -17.94 -4.64 -2.12
CA LYS A 307 -17.45 -4.97 -3.48
C LYS A 307 -17.54 -6.46 -3.83
N ARG A 308 -18.03 -7.31 -2.91
CA ARG A 308 -18.06 -8.80 -3.01
C ARG A 308 -19.16 -9.35 -3.92
N LYS A 309 -19.95 -8.52 -4.61
CA LYS A 309 -20.95 -8.98 -5.60
C LYS A 309 -20.52 -8.82 -7.06
N SER A 310 -19.28 -8.38 -7.29
CA SER A 310 -18.76 -8.27 -8.66
C SER A 310 -18.44 -9.66 -9.26
N VAL A 311 -18.51 -9.78 -10.59
CA VAL A 311 -18.07 -11.02 -11.28
C VAL A 311 -16.61 -11.33 -10.95
N MET A 312 -15.77 -10.30 -10.81
CA MET A 312 -14.37 -10.44 -10.40
C MET A 312 -14.21 -11.08 -9.01
N PHE A 313 -15.11 -10.76 -8.06
CA PHE A 313 -15.15 -11.44 -6.77
C PHE A 313 -15.48 -12.92 -6.95
N LEU A 314 -16.56 -13.23 -7.66
CA LEU A 314 -17.00 -14.61 -7.86
C LEU A 314 -15.91 -15.45 -8.51
N THR A 315 -15.22 -14.93 -9.52
CA THR A 315 -14.07 -15.58 -10.15
C THR A 315 -12.93 -15.82 -9.15
N SER A 316 -12.68 -14.89 -8.23
CA SER A 316 -11.63 -15.00 -7.21
C SER A 316 -11.96 -15.92 -6.05
N MET A 317 -13.22 -16.35 -5.93
CA MET A 317 -13.68 -17.31 -4.93
C MET A 317 -13.85 -18.74 -5.50
N GLN A 318 -13.61 -18.94 -6.80
CA GLN A 318 -13.62 -20.27 -7.41
C GLN A 318 -12.44 -21.11 -6.92
N GLN A 319 -12.68 -22.39 -6.67
CA GLN A 319 -11.64 -23.32 -6.27
C GLN A 319 -10.63 -23.51 -7.42
N PRO A 320 -9.34 -23.22 -7.21
CA PRO A 320 -8.31 -23.47 -8.22
C PRO A 320 -8.02 -24.96 -8.36
N ALA A 321 -7.51 -25.37 -9.52
CA ALA A 321 -7.15 -26.76 -9.79
C ALA A 321 -6.08 -27.30 -8.81
N GLU A 322 -5.12 -26.47 -8.43
CA GLU A 322 -4.03 -26.80 -7.51
C GLU A 322 -4.42 -26.45 -6.07
N MET A 323 -5.48 -27.09 -5.57
CA MET A 323 -6.15 -26.71 -4.32
C MET A 323 -5.23 -26.78 -3.10
N GLU A 324 -4.46 -27.86 -2.95
CA GLU A 324 -3.51 -28.01 -1.83
C GLU A 324 -2.48 -26.87 -1.81
N PHE A 325 -1.95 -26.52 -2.99
CA PHE A 325 -0.97 -25.44 -3.11
C PHE A 325 -1.60 -24.06 -2.86
N PHE A 326 -2.84 -23.86 -3.29
CA PHE A 326 -3.62 -22.67 -2.94
C PHE A 326 -3.78 -22.54 -1.41
N LEU A 327 -4.20 -23.60 -0.71
CA LEU A 327 -4.38 -23.55 0.74
C LEU A 327 -3.07 -23.21 1.46
N LYS A 328 -1.96 -23.80 1.02
CA LYS A 328 -0.62 -23.50 1.54
C LYS A 328 -0.23 -22.03 1.31
N CYS A 329 -0.44 -21.50 0.10
CA CYS A 329 -0.13 -20.11 -0.22
C CYS A 329 -1.02 -19.13 0.56
N THR A 330 -2.32 -19.41 0.65
CA THR A 330 -3.28 -18.60 1.41
C THR A 330 -2.90 -18.53 2.88
N SER A 331 -2.60 -19.68 3.50
CA SER A 331 -2.15 -19.72 4.90
C SER A 331 -0.86 -18.91 5.08
N GLY A 332 0.16 -19.11 4.22
CA GLY A 332 1.41 -18.36 4.31
C GLY A 332 1.27 -16.83 4.08
N ILE A 333 0.37 -16.40 3.19
CA ILE A 333 0.05 -14.97 3.02
C ILE A 333 -0.58 -14.43 4.31
N CYS A 334 -1.55 -15.15 4.89
CA CYS A 334 -2.21 -14.74 6.12
C CYS A 334 -1.23 -14.72 7.31
N GLU A 335 -0.30 -15.68 7.40
CA GLU A 335 0.80 -15.67 8.40
C GLU A 335 1.64 -14.40 8.26
N GLY A 336 2.02 -14.04 7.03
CA GLY A 336 2.74 -12.79 6.78
C GLY A 336 1.94 -11.55 7.18
N MET A 337 0.63 -11.52 6.93
CA MET A 337 -0.21 -10.42 7.37
C MET A 337 -0.35 -10.34 8.89
N LEU A 338 -0.43 -11.47 9.60
CA LEU A 338 -0.40 -11.47 11.07
C LEU A 338 0.93 -10.95 11.60
N GLU A 339 2.06 -11.36 11.02
CA GLU A 339 3.39 -10.84 11.37
C GLU A 339 3.43 -9.31 11.20
N CYS A 340 2.85 -8.80 10.11
CA CYS A 340 2.71 -7.36 9.88
C CYS A 340 1.81 -6.69 10.93
N CYS A 341 0.64 -7.27 11.24
CA CYS A 341 -0.27 -6.75 12.27
C CYS A 341 0.39 -6.71 13.65
N ASN A 342 1.15 -7.73 14.02
CA ASN A 342 1.85 -7.75 15.30
C ASN A 342 2.96 -6.70 15.38
N ASN A 343 3.64 -6.42 14.26
CA ASN A 343 4.73 -5.45 14.23
C ASN A 343 4.26 -4.00 14.07
N GLN A 344 3.14 -3.80 13.38
CA GLN A 344 2.64 -2.47 13.05
C GLN A 344 1.35 -2.17 13.80
N LEU A 345 0.41 -3.08 13.93
CA LEU A 345 -0.89 -2.79 14.52
C LEU A 345 -1.02 -3.16 16.00
N SER A 346 0.08 -3.52 16.69
CA SER A 346 0.08 -3.96 18.09
C SER A 346 -0.71 -3.05 19.04
N ASP A 347 -0.63 -1.74 18.84
CA ASP A 347 -1.29 -0.76 19.71
C ASP A 347 -2.83 -0.85 19.66
N PHE A 348 -3.38 -1.37 18.57
CA PHE A 348 -4.81 -1.54 18.33
C PHE A 348 -5.31 -2.95 18.63
N LEU A 349 -4.41 -3.89 18.91
CA LEU A 349 -4.74 -5.26 19.29
C LEU A 349 -5.05 -5.35 20.79
N SER A 350 -5.59 -6.50 21.19
CA SER A 350 -5.91 -6.80 22.58
C SER A 350 -4.64 -6.74 23.44
N GLY A 351 -4.64 -5.87 24.46
CA GLY A 351 -3.46 -5.56 25.27
C GLY A 351 -2.64 -4.34 24.79
N GLY A 352 -3.00 -3.75 23.65
CA GLY A 352 -2.40 -2.52 23.12
C GLY A 352 -2.91 -1.24 23.79
N MET A 353 -2.14 -0.16 23.63
CA MET A 353 -2.39 1.13 24.31
C MET A 353 -3.60 1.91 23.79
N SER A 354 -4.13 1.60 22.59
CA SER A 354 -5.18 2.39 21.94
C SER A 354 -6.56 2.29 22.62
N ARG A 355 -6.77 1.37 23.56
CA ARG A 355 -8.04 1.23 24.30
C ARG A 355 -8.18 2.19 25.50
N SER A 356 -7.12 2.90 25.84
CA SER A 356 -7.02 3.73 27.05
C SER A 356 -6.84 5.21 26.69
N VAL A 357 -7.80 5.79 25.99
CA VAL A 357 -7.74 7.20 25.59
C VAL A 357 -8.80 7.99 26.37
N GLU A 358 -8.35 9.00 27.13
CA GLU A 358 -9.23 9.91 27.86
C GLU A 358 -10.07 10.73 26.87
N LYS A 359 -11.37 10.94 27.15
CA LYS A 359 -12.31 11.70 26.30
C LYS A 359 -11.81 13.08 25.86
N LYS A 360 -10.97 13.74 26.66
CA LYS A 360 -10.36 15.05 26.32
C LYS A 360 -9.41 14.95 25.12
N LYS A 361 -8.78 13.79 24.90
CA LYS A 361 -7.88 13.50 23.78
C LYS A 361 -8.64 13.30 22.48
N GLU A 362 -9.83 12.70 22.53
CA GLU A 362 -10.67 12.45 21.34
C GLU A 362 -11.06 13.75 20.62
N GLN A 363 -11.44 14.79 21.36
CA GLN A 363 -11.83 16.06 20.75
C GLN A 363 -10.65 16.74 20.03
N LEU A 364 -9.44 16.69 20.61
CA LEU A 364 -8.23 17.35 20.09
C LEU A 364 -7.67 16.73 18.81
N VAL A 365 -7.92 15.43 18.60
CA VAL A 365 -7.40 14.66 17.45
C VAL A 365 -8.50 14.09 16.57
N SER A 366 -9.75 14.48 16.80
CA SER A 366 -10.92 14.01 16.03
C SER A 366 -10.77 14.25 14.52
N GLY A 367 -10.10 15.35 14.14
CA GLY A 367 -9.79 15.71 12.75
C GLY A 367 -8.49 15.14 12.20
N ALA A 368 -7.78 14.27 12.94
CA ALA A 368 -6.57 13.64 12.43
C ALA A 368 -6.92 12.68 11.29
N PRO A 369 -6.29 12.80 10.11
CA PRO A 369 -6.55 11.87 9.02
C PRO A 369 -6.04 10.47 9.39
N LEU A 370 -6.47 9.45 8.66
CA LEU A 370 -5.89 8.09 8.77
C LEU A 370 -4.73 7.86 7.81
N HIS A 371 -4.56 8.74 6.83
CA HIS A 371 -3.56 8.60 5.79
C HIS A 371 -3.02 9.95 5.33
N ASN A 372 -1.84 9.92 4.75
CA ASN A 372 -1.19 11.07 4.11
C ASN A 372 -1.25 10.99 2.57
N LEU A 373 -2.27 10.32 1.99
CA LEU A 373 -2.36 10.06 0.55
C LEU A 373 -2.30 11.32 -0.34
N ILE A 374 -2.71 12.48 0.16
CA ILE A 374 -2.59 13.75 -0.57
C ILE A 374 -1.12 14.06 -0.85
N CYS A 375 -0.26 13.92 0.15
CA CYS A 375 1.19 14.10 0.02
C CYS A 375 1.78 13.02 -0.90
N GLU A 376 1.37 11.76 -0.74
CA GLU A 376 1.80 10.66 -1.62
C GLU A 376 1.44 10.88 -3.09
N ARG A 377 0.25 11.45 -3.37
CA ARG A 377 -0.16 11.79 -4.75
C ARG A 377 0.75 12.87 -5.33
N HIS A 378 1.08 13.90 -4.55
CA HIS A 378 2.01 14.94 -5.01
C HIS A 378 3.41 14.37 -5.27
N PHE A 379 3.91 13.45 -4.43
CA PHE A 379 5.15 12.71 -4.69
C PHE A 379 5.06 11.85 -5.95
N GLY A 380 3.95 11.12 -6.14
CA GLY A 380 3.71 10.34 -7.35
C GLY A 380 3.69 11.20 -8.62
N MET A 381 3.10 12.40 -8.56
CA MET A 381 3.13 13.38 -9.66
C MET A 381 4.54 13.91 -9.91
N LEU A 382 5.31 14.19 -8.87
CA LEU A 382 6.71 14.61 -8.96
C LEU A 382 7.57 13.53 -9.62
N ASP A 383 7.47 12.28 -9.15
CA ASP A 383 8.13 11.10 -9.74
C ASP A 383 7.74 10.92 -11.22
N ALA A 384 6.46 11.03 -11.54
CA ALA A 384 5.96 10.93 -12.90
C ALA A 384 6.49 12.07 -13.79
N SER A 385 6.55 13.29 -13.27
CA SER A 385 7.10 14.46 -13.97
C SER A 385 8.60 14.28 -14.24
N GLN A 386 9.38 13.92 -13.22
CA GLN A 386 10.83 13.68 -13.35
C GLN A 386 11.14 12.52 -14.29
N SER A 387 10.34 11.45 -14.26
CA SER A 387 10.52 10.30 -15.15
C SER A 387 10.14 10.57 -16.61
N ARG A 388 9.12 11.42 -16.85
CA ARG A 388 8.74 11.87 -18.20
C ARG A 388 9.72 12.91 -18.76
N ARG A 389 10.29 13.74 -17.89
CA ARG A 389 11.18 14.86 -18.25
C ARG A 389 12.61 14.62 -17.81
N ARG A 390 13.16 13.43 -18.06
CA ARG A 390 14.54 13.07 -17.64
C ARG A 390 15.64 14.04 -18.11
N ASN A 391 15.36 14.85 -19.14
CA ASN A 391 16.28 15.83 -19.74
C ASN A 391 15.81 17.28 -19.60
N ALA A 392 14.68 17.57 -18.93
CA ALA A 392 14.33 18.94 -18.60
C ALA A 392 14.82 19.20 -17.17
N THR A 393 16.05 19.70 -17.05
CA THR A 393 16.49 20.33 -15.81
C THR A 393 15.59 21.53 -15.56
N LEU A 394 14.87 21.52 -14.44
CA LEU A 394 14.31 22.74 -13.87
C LEU A 394 15.52 23.63 -13.56
N HIS A 395 15.68 24.68 -14.36
CA HIS A 395 16.51 25.83 -14.02
C HIS A 395 15.78 26.69 -12.99
#